data_AF-A0A3D0UTU1-F1
#
_entry.id   AF-A0A3D0UTU1-F1
#
_cell.length_a   1.000
_cell.length_b   1.000
_cell.length_c   1.000
_cell.angle_alpha   90.00
_cell.angle_beta   90.00
_cell.angle_gamma   90.00
#
_symmetry.space_group_name_H-M   'P 1'
#
loop_
_entity.id
_entity.type
_entity.pdbx_description
1 polymer ?
#
loop_
_entity_poly.entity_id
_entity_poly.type
_entity_poly.pdbx_seq_one_letter_code
_entity_poly.pdbx_strand_id
1 'polypeptide(L)' 'KARQQFRRDFSKLFSQYDIILTPTAPGVAWKLGERLADPLQEYLEDLYTVPANIG' A
#
# COMPACT_ATOMS: atom_id res chain seq x y z
N LYS A 1 0.36 6.30 -16.54
CA LYS A 1 0.02 7.64 -15.98
C LYS A 1 0.03 7.64 -14.46
N ALA A 2 -0.72 6.76 -13.78
CA ALA A 2 -0.76 6.68 -12.31
C ALA A 2 0.61 6.45 -11.64
N ARG A 3 1.43 5.48 -12.09
CA ARG A 3 2.77 5.24 -11.54
C ARG A 3 3.70 6.46 -11.58
N GLN A 4 3.67 7.21 -12.69
CA GLN A 4 4.46 8.43 -12.83
C GLN A 4 3.98 9.54 -11.89
N GLN A 5 2.68 9.61 -11.62
CA GLN A 5 2.13 10.57 -10.66
C GLN A 5 2.59 10.23 -9.23
N PHE A 6 2.46 8.96 -8.83
CA PHE A 6 2.94 8.47 -7.54
C PHE A 6 4.42 8.79 -7.32
N ARG A 7 5.29 8.50 -8.29
CA ARG A 7 6.73 8.82 -8.17
C ARG A 7 6.98 10.31 -7.94
N ARG A 8 6.26 11.19 -8.64
CA ARG A 8 6.40 12.65 -8.43
C ARG A 8 5.96 13.07 -7.03
N ASP A 9 4.87 12.50 -6.53
CA ASP A 9 4.34 12.82 -5.21
C ASP A 9 5.28 12.35 -4.10
N PHE A 10 5.84 11.13 -4.22
CA PHE A 10 6.89 10.64 -3.32
C PHE A 10 8.16 11.48 -3.39
N SER A 11 8.65 11.86 -4.59
CA SER A 11 9.81 12.74 -4.71
C SER A 11 9.61 14.10 -4.05
N LYS A 12 8.39 14.65 -4.10
CA LYS A 12 8.04 15.89 -3.41
C LYS A 12 8.06 15.71 -1.89
N LEU A 13 7.50 14.61 -1.38
CA LEU A 13 7.49 14.31 0.06
C LEU A 13 8.91 14.10 0.60
N PHE A 14 9.74 13.32 -0.08
CA PHE A 14 11.13 13.07 0.32
C PHE A 14 12.04 14.30 0.20
N SER A 15 11.60 15.38 -0.47
CA SER A 15 12.33 16.67 -0.44
C SER A 15 12.20 17.40 0.90
N GLN A 16 11.22 17.03 1.72
CA GLN A 16 10.91 17.69 3.00
C GLN A 16 11.06 16.76 4.22
N TYR A 17 11.06 15.45 4.00
CA TYR A 17 11.05 14.43 5.05
C TYR A 17 12.01 13.28 4.72
N ASP A 18 12.68 12.75 5.73
CA ASP A 18 13.61 11.61 5.55
C ASP A 18 12.88 10.25 5.57
N ILE A 19 11.74 10.15 6.26
CA ILE A 19 11.00 8.90 6.47
C ILE A 19 9.50 9.13 6.34
N ILE A 20 8.81 8.20 5.68
CA ILE A 20 7.34 8.11 5.62
C ILE A 20 6.93 6.82 6.33
N LEU A 21 6.04 6.93 7.33
CA LEU A 21 5.53 5.80 8.10
C LEU A 21 4.07 5.56 7.78
N THR A 22 3.72 4.31 7.44
CA THR A 22 2.34 3.86 7.24
C THR A 22 2.13 2.53 7.96
N PRO A 23 0.88 2.20 8.38
CA PRO A 23 0.56 0.85 8.81
C PRO A 23 0.94 -0.17 7.73
N THR A 24 1.46 -1.33 8.13
CA THR A 24 1.88 -2.39 7.20
C THR A 24 0.68 -3.08 6.53
N ALA A 25 -0.47 -3.11 7.20
CA ALA A 25 -1.71 -3.70 6.71
C ALA A 25 -2.91 -2.82 7.16
N PRO A 26 -4.03 -2.83 6.40
CA PRO A 26 -5.24 -2.07 6.74
C PRO A 26 -5.97 -2.57 7.99
N GLY A 27 -5.62 -3.74 8.53
CA GLY A 27 -6.25 -4.33 9.70
C GLY A 27 -5.46 -5.51 10.25
N VAL A 28 -6.01 -6.15 11.29
CA VAL A 28 -5.46 -7.39 11.85
C VAL A 28 -5.71 -8.57 10.92
N ALA A 29 -4.88 -9.61 11.04
CA ALA A 29 -5.00 -10.83 10.27
C ALA A 29 -6.40 -11.47 10.43
N TRP A 30 -6.96 -11.96 9.32
CA TRP A 30 -8.23 -12.67 9.33
C TRP A 30 -8.05 -14.15 9.64
N LYS A 31 -9.17 -14.85 9.88
CA LYS A 31 -9.13 -16.30 10.08
C LYS A 31 -8.91 -17.00 8.74
N LEU A 32 -8.25 -18.17 8.81
CA LEU A 32 -8.05 -19.02 7.65
C LEU A 32 -9.40 -19.35 6.99
N GLY A 33 -9.55 -19.02 5.71
CA GLY A 33 -10.75 -19.29 4.93
C GLY A 33 -11.83 -18.19 4.94
N GLU A 34 -11.66 -17.13 5.73
CA GLU A 34 -12.66 -16.05 5.91
C GLU A 34 -12.87 -15.20 4.63
N ARG A 35 -11.88 -15.17 3.73
CA ARG A 35 -11.90 -14.34 2.51
C ARG A 35 -11.78 -15.10 1.19
N LEU A 36 -11.93 -16.43 1.21
CA LEU A 36 -11.85 -17.28 -0.01
C LEU A 36 -12.92 -16.95 -1.08
N ALA A 37 -13.98 -16.24 -0.71
CA ALA A 37 -15.12 -15.95 -1.58
C ALA A 37 -15.03 -14.61 -2.33
N ASP A 38 -14.11 -13.70 -1.95
CA ASP A 38 -14.01 -12.36 -2.56
C ASP A 38 -12.54 -11.97 -2.82
N PRO A 39 -12.03 -12.18 -4.05
CA PRO A 39 -10.64 -11.88 -4.40
C PRO A 39 -10.31 -10.37 -4.34
N LEU A 40 -11.31 -9.48 -4.35
CA LEU A 40 -11.07 -8.04 -4.18
C LEU A 40 -10.68 -7.69 -2.75
N GLN A 41 -11.15 -8.47 -1.78
CA GLN A 41 -10.85 -8.23 -0.39
C GLN A 41 -9.41 -8.60 -0.02
N GLU A 42 -8.81 -9.60 -0.67
CA GLU A 42 -7.38 -9.94 -0.57
C GLU A 42 -6.51 -8.81 -1.15
N TYR A 43 -6.89 -8.25 -2.30
CA TYR A 43 -6.15 -7.16 -2.94
C TYR A 43 -6.05 -5.89 -2.07
N LEU A 44 -7.01 -5.65 -1.17
CA LEU A 44 -6.99 -4.51 -0.26
C LEU A 44 -5.95 -4.65 0.87
N GLU A 45 -5.47 -5.87 1.20
CA GLU A 45 -4.41 -6.03 2.21
C GLU A 45 -3.10 -5.37 1.78
N ASP A 46 -2.80 -5.48 0.48
CA ASP A 46 -1.56 -4.97 -0.11
C ASP A 46 -1.61 -3.47 -0.43
N LEU A 47 -2.70 -2.78 -0.09
CA LEU A 47 -2.87 -1.35 -0.39
C LEU A 47 -1.72 -0.49 0.17
N TYR A 48 -1.20 -0.85 1.35
CA TYR A 48 -0.12 -0.11 2.01
C TYR A 48 1.29 -0.63 1.69
N THR A 49 1.41 -1.81 1.08
CA THR A 49 2.71 -2.39 0.69
C THR A 49 3.07 -2.06 -0.76
N VAL A 50 2.08 -2.01 -1.65
CA VAL A 50 2.25 -1.71 -3.08
C VAL A 50 3.01 -0.40 -3.37
N PRO A 51 2.78 0.72 -2.66
CA PRO A 51 3.54 1.95 -2.90
C PRO A 51 5.05 1.80 -2.68
N ALA A 52 5.50 0.92 -1.78
CA ALA A 52 6.92 0.67 -1.54
C ALA A 52 7.58 -0.09 -2.71
N ASN A 53 6.84 -0.96 -3.39
CA ASN A 53 7.35 -1.78 -4.50
C ASN A 53 7.33 -1.04 -5.85
N ILE A 54 6.49 -0.01 -6.00
CA ILE A 54 6.26 0.71 -7.28
C ILE A 54 7.29 1.83 -7.56
N GLY A 55 8.27 1.99 -6.66
CA GLY A 55 9.45 2.86 -6.79
C GLY A 55 9.97 3.09 -8.20
#